data_AF-A0A812JJM0-F1
#
_entry.id   AF-A0A812JJM0-F1
#
_cell.length_a   1.000
_cell.length_b   1.000
_cell.length_c   1.000
_cell.angle_alpha   90.00
_cell.angle_beta   90.00
_cell.angle_gamma   90.00
#
_symmetry.space_group_name_H-M   'P 1'
#
loop_
_entity.id
_entity.type
_entity.pdbx_description
1 polymer ?
#
loop_
_entity_poly.entity_id
_entity_poly.type
_entity_poly.pdbx_seq_one_letter_code
_entity_poly.pdbx_strand_id
1 'polypeptide(L)'
;MFLPESSPVVLQRASAKYTTKEAVDLHDTVPPDHWCVTRSDLQYLQREVHRAIDVGEIQPPEDGTDDFDACGEQYGPSIYTVNTQHIMPVTEMAGKVSWALMRHPDGLECELFISHAWQEGIFEFLSKVLHSWPAAVRHAWCCMLANPQNLDIGAMLLSPSTSPFALALEASTYVLVVPNRHCSIYTRLWCGYEAYRAHEQGKVIFIARASNRRKIFPAVMGTMLSGSLGMLSGAWALQHRLHDWHAVLLLVGTIAAFASASLESNRCRIILNNLGTAVSCALLIQWQEIQEVFAFGGYAARIPYIEQHFVILVGASFFILLEVDRVNGRTRTQEALQLSRGFQGSIAHAKCSKASDGHRIFMEIGEKTSDVDHAIHVLLAAGMSTPTLREVARAGVDIQNAGYAEVAVPVWAFMTSLVTCGHVLFDGVYMDTPWYCLLFESISFLSRVALLGLLWQSDRDERCFILKMMTKIVVLYVLLASPMVFVWEWRASEMRSPSGAWFVMPALVYTSILAIACLGMHRVLAFPGYGRCLLQLFLARGRSILPSALSFCALRSDSEWESESTATFLSTDYSSE
;
A
#
# COMPACT_ATOMS: atom_id res chain seq x y z
N MET A 1 -9.77 -19.60 -15.34
CA MET A 1 -10.08 -20.17 -14.01
C MET A 1 -11.58 -20.06 -13.85
N PHE A 2 -12.31 -21.04 -14.36
CA PHE A 2 -13.76 -21.12 -14.24
C PHE A 2 -14.06 -21.45 -12.78
N LEU A 3 -14.64 -20.51 -12.03
CA LEU A 3 -15.19 -20.83 -10.73
C LEU A 3 -16.36 -21.80 -10.95
N PRO A 4 -16.52 -22.83 -10.11
CA PRO A 4 -17.64 -23.75 -10.23
C PRO A 4 -18.95 -22.96 -10.20
N GLU A 5 -19.91 -23.36 -11.04
CA GLU A 5 -21.28 -22.86 -11.00
C GLU A 5 -21.73 -22.74 -9.54
N SER A 6 -22.19 -21.55 -9.18
CA SER A 6 -22.60 -21.21 -7.82
C SER A 6 -23.45 -22.32 -7.23
N SER A 7 -23.00 -22.89 -6.11
CA SER A 7 -23.68 -23.99 -5.42
C SER A 7 -25.20 -23.75 -5.34
N PRO A 8 -26.04 -24.72 -5.76
CA PRO A 8 -27.50 -24.58 -5.77
C PRO A 8 -28.11 -24.27 -4.39
N VAL A 9 -27.35 -24.45 -3.31
CA VAL A 9 -27.73 -24.10 -1.93
C VAL A 9 -28.05 -22.61 -1.76
N VAL A 10 -27.43 -21.74 -2.55
CA VAL A 10 -27.63 -20.29 -2.45
C VAL A 10 -28.95 -19.84 -3.07
N LEU A 11 -29.41 -20.50 -4.12
CA LEU A 11 -30.72 -20.24 -4.74
C LEU A 11 -31.87 -20.82 -3.92
N GLN A 12 -31.64 -21.90 -3.17
CA GLN A 12 -32.69 -22.57 -2.40
C GLN A 12 -33.09 -21.85 -1.10
N ARG A 13 -32.20 -21.07 -0.47
CA ARG A 13 -32.56 -20.29 0.74
C ARG A 13 -33.26 -18.96 0.47
N ALA A 14 -33.20 -18.45 -0.77
CA ALA A 14 -33.92 -17.25 -1.17
C ALA A 14 -35.46 -17.46 -1.32
N SER A 15 -35.98 -18.66 -1.04
CA SER A 15 -37.41 -18.95 -1.12
C SER A 15 -38.19 -18.56 0.13
N ALA A 16 -37.52 -18.26 1.24
CA ALA A 16 -38.19 -17.80 2.45
C ALA A 16 -38.65 -16.35 2.23
N LYS A 17 -39.93 -16.19 1.88
CA LYS A 17 -40.57 -14.87 1.85
C LYS A 17 -40.90 -14.46 3.28
N TYR A 18 -40.22 -13.44 3.79
CA TYR A 18 -40.58 -12.83 5.05
C TYR A 18 -41.83 -11.96 4.87
N THR A 19 -42.64 -11.85 5.91
CA THR A 19 -43.58 -10.74 6.07
C THR A 19 -42.83 -9.50 6.51
N THR A 20 -43.41 -8.30 6.31
CA THR A 20 -42.80 -7.06 6.83
C THR A 20 -42.59 -7.11 8.34
N LYS A 21 -43.49 -7.76 9.08
CA LYS A 21 -43.36 -7.94 10.53
C LYS A 21 -42.15 -8.82 10.85
N GLU A 22 -42.01 -9.97 10.20
CA GLU A 22 -40.86 -10.86 10.39
C GLU A 22 -39.54 -10.17 10.00
N ALA A 23 -39.54 -9.33 8.97
CA ALA A 23 -38.36 -8.56 8.61
C ALA A 23 -37.97 -7.53 9.69
N VAL A 24 -38.94 -6.83 10.29
CA VAL A 24 -38.70 -5.94 11.43
C VAL A 24 -38.20 -6.74 12.64
N ASP A 25 -38.91 -7.81 13.01
CA ASP A 25 -38.54 -8.68 14.13
C ASP A 25 -37.12 -9.26 13.94
N LEU A 26 -36.72 -9.56 12.69
CA LEU A 26 -35.38 -10.04 12.36
C LEU A 26 -34.31 -8.96 12.56
N HIS A 27 -34.55 -7.71 12.18
CA HIS A 27 -33.60 -6.61 12.43
C HIS A 27 -33.54 -6.23 13.91
N ASP A 28 -34.63 -6.43 14.66
CA ASP A 28 -34.63 -6.22 16.11
C ASP A 28 -33.87 -7.33 16.85
N THR A 29 -33.91 -8.56 16.32
CA THR A 29 -33.27 -9.73 16.95
C THR A 29 -31.80 -9.88 16.57
N VAL A 30 -31.45 -9.63 15.30
CA VAL A 30 -30.07 -9.73 14.82
C VAL A 30 -29.40 -8.37 14.98
N PRO A 31 -28.32 -8.25 15.78
CA PRO A 31 -27.72 -6.96 16.04
C PRO A 31 -27.09 -6.34 14.78
N PRO A 32 -27.02 -5.01 14.65
CA PRO A 32 -26.59 -4.37 13.42
C PRO A 32 -25.17 -4.63 12.95
N ASP A 33 -24.27 -4.94 13.89
CA ASP A 33 -22.92 -5.41 13.62
C ASP A 33 -22.87 -6.81 13.03
N HIS A 34 -24.00 -7.49 12.91
CA HIS A 34 -24.14 -8.77 12.22
C HIS A 34 -24.80 -8.66 10.84
N TRP A 35 -25.14 -7.46 10.36
CA TRP A 35 -25.78 -7.25 9.05
C TRP A 35 -24.73 -7.20 7.92
N CYS A 36 -23.88 -8.21 7.85
CA CYS A 36 -22.74 -8.22 6.94
C CYS A 36 -22.94 -9.11 5.72
N VAL A 37 -22.08 -8.90 4.72
CA VAL A 37 -22.01 -9.68 3.49
C VAL A 37 -20.64 -10.33 3.35
N THR A 38 -20.58 -11.43 2.61
CA THR A 38 -19.32 -12.08 2.26
C THR A 38 -18.74 -11.51 0.96
N ARG A 39 -17.46 -11.79 0.70
CA ARG A 39 -16.85 -11.53 -0.61
C ARG A 39 -17.62 -12.19 -1.78
N SER A 40 -18.21 -13.36 -1.54
CA SER A 40 -18.99 -14.09 -2.55
C SER A 40 -20.34 -13.43 -2.85
N ASP A 41 -20.96 -12.77 -1.87
CA ASP A 41 -22.20 -12.02 -2.07
C ASP A 41 -21.96 -10.78 -2.94
N LEU A 42 -20.83 -10.09 -2.77
CA LEU A 42 -20.47 -8.96 -3.63
C LEU A 42 -20.20 -9.39 -5.08
N GLN A 43 -19.55 -10.55 -5.28
CA GLN A 43 -19.37 -11.12 -6.62
C GLN A 43 -20.70 -11.56 -7.24
N TYR A 44 -21.63 -12.04 -6.42
CA TYR A 44 -22.99 -12.36 -6.86
C TYR A 44 -23.76 -11.10 -7.26
N LEU A 45 -23.74 -10.05 -6.42
CA LEU A 45 -24.31 -8.75 -6.75
C LEU A 45 -23.76 -8.19 -8.05
N GLN A 46 -22.45 -8.31 -8.29
CA GLN A 46 -21.84 -7.89 -9.56
C GLN A 46 -22.51 -8.55 -10.77
N ARG A 47 -22.73 -9.87 -10.70
CA ARG A 47 -23.36 -10.63 -11.79
C ARG A 47 -24.83 -10.28 -11.96
N GLU A 48 -25.56 -10.10 -10.86
CA GLU A 48 -26.97 -9.71 -10.91
C GLU A 48 -27.14 -8.32 -11.51
N VAL A 49 -26.29 -7.36 -11.15
CA VAL A 49 -26.32 -6.01 -11.74
C VAL A 49 -26.00 -6.04 -13.24
N HIS A 50 -24.98 -6.80 -13.67
CA HIS A 50 -24.72 -6.99 -15.10
C HIS A 50 -25.93 -7.58 -15.82
N ARG A 51 -26.49 -8.67 -15.30
CA ARG A 51 -27.68 -9.32 -15.85
C ARG A 51 -28.85 -8.32 -15.95
N ALA A 52 -29.10 -7.56 -14.90
CA ALA A 52 -30.19 -6.59 -14.84
C ALA A 52 -30.00 -5.44 -15.86
N ILE A 53 -28.77 -5.00 -16.12
CA ILE A 53 -28.48 -4.06 -17.21
C ILE A 53 -28.75 -4.72 -18.57
N ASP A 54 -28.27 -5.94 -18.79
CA ASP A 54 -28.41 -6.65 -20.07
C ASP A 54 -29.87 -6.88 -20.46
N VAL A 55 -30.75 -7.13 -19.49
CA VAL A 55 -32.20 -7.30 -19.73
C VAL A 55 -33.00 -6.00 -19.65
N GLY A 56 -32.34 -4.86 -19.39
CA GLY A 56 -32.98 -3.55 -19.28
C GLY A 56 -33.81 -3.34 -18.01
N GLU A 57 -33.61 -4.14 -16.95
CA GLU A 57 -34.16 -3.90 -15.61
C GLU A 57 -33.49 -2.69 -14.94
N ILE A 58 -32.19 -2.48 -15.17
CA ILE A 58 -31.47 -1.27 -14.75
C ILE A 58 -31.22 -0.38 -15.97
N GLN A 59 -31.72 0.86 -15.92
CA GLN A 59 -31.59 1.86 -16.98
C GLN A 59 -31.12 3.20 -16.42
N PRO A 60 -30.39 4.02 -17.21
CA PRO A 60 -30.07 5.40 -16.84
C PRO A 60 -31.34 6.17 -16.44
N PRO A 61 -31.37 6.85 -15.29
CA PRO A 61 -32.50 7.69 -14.89
C PRO A 61 -32.82 8.76 -15.94
N GLU A 62 -34.10 9.01 -16.19
CA GLU A 62 -34.56 10.02 -17.17
C GLU A 62 -34.12 11.45 -16.83
N ASP A 63 -33.86 11.73 -15.55
CA ASP A 63 -33.42 13.05 -15.06
C ASP A 63 -31.93 13.33 -15.32
N GLY A 64 -31.18 12.36 -15.86
CA GLY A 64 -29.76 12.47 -16.16
C GLY A 64 -28.87 12.55 -14.93
N THR A 65 -29.37 12.20 -13.74
CA THR A 65 -28.56 12.17 -12.50
C THR A 65 -27.46 11.12 -12.54
N ASP A 66 -27.61 10.10 -13.38
CA ASP A 66 -26.66 9.01 -13.57
C ASP A 66 -26.58 8.58 -15.04
N ASP A 67 -25.71 9.23 -15.79
CA ASP A 67 -25.43 8.93 -17.20
C ASP A 67 -24.38 7.81 -17.32
N PHE A 68 -24.76 6.60 -16.90
CA PHE A 68 -23.91 5.43 -17.07
C PHE A 68 -24.09 4.81 -18.46
N ASP A 69 -22.97 4.53 -19.12
CA ASP A 69 -22.98 3.77 -20.37
C ASP A 69 -23.28 2.30 -20.06
N ALA A 70 -24.38 1.77 -20.61
CA ALA A 70 -24.74 0.36 -20.48
C ALA A 70 -23.65 -0.59 -21.01
N CYS A 71 -22.85 -0.16 -21.98
CA CYS A 71 -21.68 -0.90 -22.48
C CYS A 71 -20.42 -0.71 -21.61
N GLY A 72 -20.46 0.23 -20.66
CA GLY A 72 -19.32 0.64 -19.85
C GLY A 72 -19.03 -0.30 -18.67
N GLU A 73 -18.23 -1.33 -18.90
CA GLU A 73 -17.86 -2.31 -17.86
C GLU A 73 -17.07 -1.72 -16.67
N GLN A 74 -16.42 -0.57 -16.85
CA GLN A 74 -15.46 -0.09 -15.85
C GLN A 74 -16.13 0.54 -14.62
N TYR A 75 -17.26 1.24 -14.80
CA TYR A 75 -17.87 2.05 -13.75
C TYR A 75 -19.26 1.54 -13.37
N GLY A 76 -20.10 1.26 -14.37
CA GLY A 76 -21.49 0.87 -14.16
C GLY A 76 -22.37 2.01 -13.61
N PRO A 77 -23.65 1.71 -13.34
CA PRO A 77 -24.60 2.63 -12.70
C PRO A 77 -24.11 3.06 -11.32
N SER A 78 -24.51 4.25 -10.90
CA SER A 78 -24.36 4.71 -9.54
C SER A 78 -25.06 3.79 -8.54
N ILE A 79 -24.57 3.78 -7.29
CA ILE A 79 -25.22 3.01 -6.23
C ILE A 79 -26.65 3.50 -5.96
N TYR A 80 -26.97 4.78 -6.17
CA TYR A 80 -28.36 5.27 -6.12
C TYR A 80 -29.27 4.53 -7.10
N THR A 81 -28.83 4.40 -8.35
CA THR A 81 -29.57 3.71 -9.42
C THR A 81 -29.72 2.22 -9.09
N VAL A 82 -28.62 1.54 -8.73
CA VAL A 82 -28.65 0.12 -8.36
C VAL A 82 -29.54 -0.13 -7.14
N ASN A 83 -29.48 0.74 -6.14
CA ASN A 83 -30.31 0.60 -4.95
C ASN A 83 -31.80 0.68 -5.31
N THR A 84 -32.18 1.69 -6.07
CA THR A 84 -33.57 1.98 -6.42
C THR A 84 -34.15 0.96 -7.40
N GLN A 85 -33.40 0.60 -8.43
CA GLN A 85 -33.91 -0.23 -9.53
C GLN A 85 -33.66 -1.73 -9.33
N HIS A 86 -32.81 -2.12 -8.38
CA HIS A 86 -32.47 -3.53 -8.17
C HIS A 86 -32.53 -3.97 -6.70
N ILE A 87 -31.74 -3.36 -5.80
CA ILE A 87 -31.67 -3.82 -4.39
C ILE A 87 -33.04 -3.70 -3.70
N MET A 88 -33.69 -2.54 -3.79
CA MET A 88 -35.00 -2.30 -3.20
C MET A 88 -36.07 -3.25 -3.75
N PRO A 89 -36.27 -3.40 -5.08
CA PRO A 89 -37.22 -4.39 -5.62
C PRO A 89 -36.97 -5.83 -5.16
N VAL A 90 -35.71 -6.28 -5.17
CA VAL A 90 -35.36 -7.64 -4.73
C VAL A 90 -35.66 -7.84 -3.24
N THR A 91 -35.28 -6.88 -2.40
CA THR A 91 -35.51 -6.96 -0.96
C THR A 91 -36.98 -6.74 -0.56
N GLU A 92 -37.75 -5.97 -1.34
CA GLU A 92 -39.20 -5.82 -1.16
C GLU A 92 -39.90 -7.17 -1.38
N MET A 93 -39.56 -7.87 -2.46
CA MET A 93 -40.09 -9.22 -2.75
C MET A 93 -39.71 -10.25 -1.68
N ALA A 94 -38.60 -10.04 -0.98
CA ALA A 94 -38.14 -10.85 0.13
C ALA A 94 -38.79 -10.47 1.47
N GLY A 95 -39.70 -9.50 1.52
CA GLY A 95 -40.38 -9.10 2.76
C GLY A 95 -39.83 -7.84 3.43
N LYS A 96 -39.06 -7.02 2.71
CA LYS A 96 -38.40 -5.78 3.18
C LYS A 96 -37.19 -6.00 4.09
N VAL A 97 -36.68 -7.23 4.18
CA VAL A 97 -35.44 -7.54 4.88
C VAL A 97 -34.24 -6.92 4.13
N SER A 98 -33.17 -6.50 4.83
CA SER A 98 -31.95 -6.02 4.17
C SER A 98 -31.33 -7.10 3.29
N TRP A 99 -30.52 -6.70 2.30
CA TRP A 99 -29.84 -7.68 1.46
C TRP A 99 -28.93 -8.60 2.29
N ALA A 100 -28.24 -8.07 3.30
CA ALA A 100 -27.40 -8.85 4.18
C ALA A 100 -28.19 -9.95 4.91
N LEU A 101 -29.28 -9.60 5.60
CA LEU A 101 -30.09 -10.57 6.36
C LEU A 101 -30.96 -11.46 5.48
N MET A 102 -31.31 -11.01 4.26
CA MET A 102 -31.92 -11.87 3.24
C MET A 102 -31.01 -13.05 2.89
N ARG A 103 -29.70 -12.80 2.84
CA ARG A 103 -28.67 -13.79 2.47
C ARG A 103 -28.22 -14.62 3.67
N HIS A 104 -28.14 -13.97 4.84
CA HIS A 104 -27.62 -14.53 6.09
C HIS A 104 -28.56 -14.17 7.25
N PRO A 105 -29.69 -14.88 7.41
CA PRO A 105 -30.69 -14.54 8.42
C PRO A 105 -30.18 -14.69 9.86
N ASP A 106 -29.19 -15.54 10.08
CA ASP A 106 -28.52 -15.68 11.39
C ASP A 106 -27.52 -14.55 11.67
N GLY A 107 -27.27 -13.66 10.69
CA GLY A 107 -26.25 -12.63 10.76
C GLY A 107 -24.82 -13.15 10.54
N LEU A 108 -23.89 -12.22 10.32
CA LEU A 108 -22.46 -12.44 10.14
C LEU A 108 -21.68 -11.35 10.88
N GLU A 109 -20.77 -11.71 11.78
CA GLU A 109 -19.94 -10.75 12.53
C GLU A 109 -19.19 -9.77 11.61
N CYS A 110 -19.23 -8.48 11.93
CA CYS A 110 -18.54 -7.43 11.19
C CYS A 110 -17.05 -7.39 11.50
N GLU A 111 -16.21 -7.68 10.49
CA GLU A 111 -14.76 -7.53 10.59
C GLU A 111 -14.22 -6.34 9.76
N LEU A 112 -14.94 -5.96 8.69
CA LEU A 112 -14.58 -4.88 7.77
C LEU A 112 -15.76 -3.92 7.57
N PHE A 113 -15.59 -2.65 7.92
CA PHE A 113 -16.56 -1.61 7.62
C PHE A 113 -16.20 -0.90 6.30
N ILE A 114 -17.13 -0.80 5.36
CA ILE A 114 -16.90 -0.14 4.07
C ILE A 114 -17.53 1.26 4.08
N SER A 115 -16.68 2.28 4.03
CA SER A 115 -17.06 3.71 3.94
C SER A 115 -17.01 4.17 2.49
N HIS A 116 -18.12 4.67 1.95
CA HIS A 116 -18.26 4.89 0.50
C HIS A 116 -19.32 5.96 0.13
N ALA A 117 -19.29 6.43 -1.11
CA ALA A 117 -20.24 7.41 -1.63
C ALA A 117 -21.28 6.78 -2.56
N TRP A 118 -22.55 7.15 -2.44
CA TRP A 118 -23.60 6.57 -3.27
C TRP A 118 -23.58 7.04 -4.73
N GLN A 119 -22.89 8.16 -5.04
CA GLN A 119 -22.68 8.62 -6.42
C GLN A 119 -21.62 7.79 -7.18
N GLU A 120 -20.92 6.86 -6.53
CA GLU A 120 -19.92 6.06 -7.22
C GLU A 120 -20.55 4.98 -8.11
N GLY A 121 -19.86 4.63 -9.19
CA GLY A 121 -20.27 3.52 -10.04
C GLY A 121 -20.07 2.18 -9.33
N ILE A 122 -21.08 1.31 -9.39
CA ILE A 122 -21.11 0.02 -8.68
C ILE A 122 -19.98 -0.92 -9.11
N PHE A 123 -19.56 -0.93 -10.38
CA PHE A 123 -18.45 -1.79 -10.84
C PHE A 123 -17.10 -1.24 -10.39
N GLU A 124 -16.95 0.09 -10.34
CA GLU A 124 -15.77 0.72 -9.74
C GLU A 124 -15.67 0.35 -8.26
N PHE A 125 -16.77 0.50 -7.51
CA PHE A 125 -16.88 0.13 -6.10
C PHE A 125 -16.52 -1.34 -5.87
N LEU A 126 -17.20 -2.27 -6.57
CA LEU A 126 -17.00 -3.71 -6.39
C LEU A 126 -15.57 -4.12 -6.75
N SER A 127 -15.01 -3.59 -7.84
CA SER A 127 -13.62 -3.86 -8.23
C SER A 127 -12.63 -3.42 -7.15
N LYS A 128 -12.81 -2.23 -6.57
CA LYS A 128 -11.95 -1.69 -5.50
C LYS A 128 -12.08 -2.48 -4.20
N VAL A 129 -13.30 -2.76 -3.78
CA VAL A 129 -13.59 -3.52 -2.55
C VAL A 129 -13.06 -4.94 -2.66
N LEU A 130 -13.40 -5.67 -3.72
CA LEU A 130 -12.97 -7.06 -3.90
C LEU A 130 -11.45 -7.19 -4.02
N HIS A 131 -10.76 -6.21 -4.59
CA HIS A 131 -9.29 -6.24 -4.67
C HIS A 131 -8.62 -5.89 -3.33
N SER A 132 -9.23 -4.98 -2.56
CA SER A 132 -8.64 -4.44 -1.32
C SER A 132 -9.08 -5.18 -0.06
N TRP A 133 -9.97 -6.16 -0.19
CA TRP A 133 -10.44 -7.02 0.88
C TRP A 133 -9.27 -7.71 1.61
N PRO A 134 -9.06 -7.45 2.93
CA PRO A 134 -7.97 -8.06 3.67
C PRO A 134 -8.09 -9.58 3.69
N ALA A 135 -6.98 -10.29 3.46
CA ALA A 135 -7.00 -11.75 3.33
C ALA A 135 -7.52 -12.49 4.58
N ALA A 136 -7.37 -11.90 5.77
CA ALA A 136 -7.82 -12.48 7.03
C ALA A 136 -9.30 -12.23 7.34
N VAL A 137 -9.95 -11.28 6.66
CA VAL A 137 -11.32 -10.85 6.94
C VAL A 137 -12.31 -11.65 6.08
N ARG A 138 -13.42 -12.09 6.65
CA ARG A 138 -14.45 -12.90 5.98
C ARG A 138 -15.69 -12.10 5.62
N HIS A 139 -16.12 -11.18 6.49
CA HIS A 139 -17.36 -10.44 6.31
C HIS A 139 -17.14 -8.93 6.31
N ALA A 140 -18.01 -8.22 5.60
CA ALA A 140 -18.00 -6.77 5.57
C ALA A 140 -19.39 -6.17 5.72
N TRP A 141 -19.45 -5.04 6.42
CA TRP A 141 -20.63 -4.20 6.51
C TRP A 141 -20.58 -3.13 5.41
N CYS A 142 -21.67 -2.97 4.67
CA CYS A 142 -21.79 -1.97 3.60
C CYS A 142 -23.21 -1.41 3.57
N CYS A 143 -23.36 -0.09 3.70
CA CYS A 143 -24.65 0.54 4.02
C CYS A 143 -25.78 0.24 3.02
N MET A 144 -25.47 0.12 1.72
CA MET A 144 -26.49 -0.18 0.69
C MET A 144 -27.03 -1.61 0.79
N LEU A 145 -26.29 -2.53 1.43
CA LEU A 145 -26.66 -3.95 1.56
C LEU A 145 -27.11 -4.31 2.98
N ALA A 146 -26.53 -3.65 3.98
CA ALA A 146 -26.76 -3.94 5.39
C ALA A 146 -28.05 -3.30 5.90
N ASN A 147 -28.33 -2.05 5.53
CA ASN A 147 -29.53 -1.37 5.99
C ASN A 147 -30.78 -1.89 5.24
N PRO A 148 -31.94 -2.02 5.92
CA PRO A 148 -33.18 -2.41 5.26
C PRO A 148 -33.74 -1.27 4.42
N GLN A 149 -33.42 -1.27 3.13
CA GLN A 149 -33.70 -0.18 2.19
C GLN A 149 -35.19 0.16 2.03
N ASN A 150 -36.08 -0.80 2.34
CA ASN A 150 -37.53 -0.65 2.25
C ASN A 150 -38.22 -0.39 3.61
N LEU A 151 -37.46 -0.31 4.71
CA LEU A 151 -37.97 0.06 6.04
C LEU A 151 -37.62 1.53 6.37
N ASP A 152 -38.08 2.03 7.52
CA ASP A 152 -37.76 3.39 7.98
C ASP A 152 -36.34 3.48 8.53
N ILE A 153 -35.36 3.59 7.62
CA ILE A 153 -33.96 3.85 7.97
C ILE A 153 -33.84 5.20 8.72
N GLY A 154 -34.73 6.16 8.48
CA GLY A 154 -34.72 7.46 9.15
C GLY A 154 -34.83 7.33 10.67
N ALA A 155 -35.70 6.43 11.14
CA ALA A 155 -35.84 6.11 12.56
C ALA A 155 -34.54 5.52 13.15
N MET A 156 -33.85 4.66 12.39
CA MET A 156 -32.58 4.04 12.80
C MET A 156 -31.41 5.04 12.86
N LEU A 157 -31.53 6.20 12.21
CA LEU A 157 -30.51 7.25 12.15
C LEU A 157 -30.79 8.43 13.10
N LEU A 158 -31.78 8.29 13.99
CA LEU A 158 -32.13 9.35 14.96
C LEU A 158 -31.00 9.61 15.96
N SER A 159 -30.27 8.58 16.40
CA SER A 159 -29.09 8.74 17.24
C SER A 159 -27.87 8.22 16.48
N PRO A 160 -26.94 9.10 16.06
CA PRO A 160 -25.76 8.68 15.29
C PRO A 160 -24.95 7.58 15.99
N SER A 161 -24.68 7.72 17.30
CA SER A 161 -23.92 6.75 18.11
C SER A 161 -24.55 5.37 18.24
N THR A 162 -25.89 5.27 18.21
CA THR A 162 -26.61 3.98 18.34
C THR A 162 -27.14 3.46 17.01
N SER A 163 -26.84 4.18 15.92
CA SER A 163 -27.24 3.78 14.59
C SER A 163 -26.60 2.44 14.18
N PRO A 164 -27.24 1.70 13.26
CA PRO A 164 -26.71 0.44 12.74
C PRO A 164 -25.25 0.49 12.28
N PHE A 165 -24.88 1.58 11.61
CA PHE A 165 -23.54 1.72 11.05
C PHE A 165 -22.50 2.07 12.14
N ALA A 166 -22.87 2.81 13.19
CA ALA A 166 -21.95 3.11 14.29
C ALA A 166 -21.62 1.86 15.10
N LEU A 167 -22.61 1.00 15.34
CA LEU A 167 -22.44 -0.29 15.99
C LEU A 167 -21.59 -1.25 15.15
N ALA A 168 -21.85 -1.34 13.84
CA ALA A 168 -21.05 -2.15 12.95
C ALA A 168 -19.60 -1.67 12.83
N LEU A 169 -19.37 -0.35 12.81
CA LEU A 169 -18.03 0.22 12.80
C LEU A 169 -17.28 -0.09 14.10
N GLU A 170 -17.99 -0.03 15.24
CA GLU A 170 -17.46 -0.41 16.55
C GLU A 170 -16.97 -1.85 16.61
N ALA A 171 -17.75 -2.78 16.08
CA ALA A 171 -17.37 -4.19 15.98
C ALA A 171 -16.22 -4.43 14.98
N SER A 172 -16.13 -3.63 13.90
CA SER A 172 -15.15 -3.86 12.83
C SER A 172 -13.69 -3.74 13.29
N THR A 173 -12.80 -4.49 12.66
CA THR A 173 -11.34 -4.33 12.87
C THR A 173 -10.76 -3.27 11.93
N TYR A 174 -11.33 -3.17 10.73
CA TYR A 174 -10.80 -2.36 9.65
C TYR A 174 -11.88 -1.46 9.05
N VAL A 175 -11.47 -0.28 8.59
CA VAL A 175 -12.30 0.61 7.76
C VAL A 175 -11.70 0.72 6.37
N LEU A 176 -12.46 0.30 5.36
CA LEU A 176 -12.11 0.42 3.95
C LEU A 176 -12.81 1.63 3.34
N VAL A 177 -12.04 2.66 3.02
CA VAL A 177 -12.52 3.88 2.37
C VAL A 177 -12.46 3.70 0.87
N VAL A 178 -13.59 3.79 0.18
CA VAL A 178 -13.68 3.59 -1.28
C VAL A 178 -13.67 4.94 -1.99
N PRO A 179 -12.53 5.36 -2.59
CA PRO A 179 -12.50 6.55 -3.43
C PRO A 179 -13.27 6.30 -4.74
N ASN A 180 -13.79 7.36 -5.35
CA ASN A 180 -14.48 7.29 -6.63
C ASN A 180 -14.15 8.51 -7.50
N ARG A 181 -14.49 8.44 -8.79
CA ARG A 181 -14.18 9.51 -9.75
C ARG A 181 -15.02 10.79 -9.57
N HIS A 182 -16.18 10.73 -8.93
CA HIS A 182 -17.16 11.81 -8.88
C HIS A 182 -16.80 12.85 -7.80
N CYS A 183 -16.65 12.41 -6.55
CA CYS A 183 -16.31 13.28 -5.43
C CYS A 183 -15.61 12.51 -4.30
N SER A 184 -14.93 13.27 -3.44
CA SER A 184 -14.49 12.75 -2.14
C SER A 184 -15.68 12.32 -1.31
N ILE A 185 -15.59 11.13 -0.70
CA ILE A 185 -16.62 10.65 0.23
C ILE A 185 -16.77 11.59 1.43
N TYR A 186 -15.72 12.32 1.81
CA TYR A 186 -15.72 13.27 2.93
C TYR A 186 -16.40 14.60 2.61
N THR A 187 -16.94 14.76 1.40
CA THR A 187 -17.96 15.78 1.12
C THR A 187 -19.32 15.42 1.70
N ARG A 188 -19.52 14.17 2.17
CA ARG A 188 -20.73 13.66 2.82
C ARG A 188 -20.50 13.53 4.31
N LEU A 189 -21.37 14.15 5.10
CA LEU A 189 -21.18 14.27 6.55
C LEU A 189 -21.24 12.91 7.28
N TRP A 190 -22.06 11.97 6.83
CA TRP A 190 -22.06 10.60 7.38
C TRP A 190 -20.71 9.89 7.22
N CYS A 191 -20.03 10.05 6.08
CA CYS A 191 -18.67 9.50 5.90
C CYS A 191 -17.62 10.22 6.78
N GLY A 192 -17.82 11.52 7.05
CA GLY A 192 -17.04 12.24 8.05
C GLY A 192 -17.25 11.69 9.47
N TYR A 193 -18.49 11.35 9.82
CA TYR A 193 -18.82 10.72 11.10
C TYR A 193 -18.29 9.28 11.22
N GLU A 194 -18.27 8.51 10.13
CA GLU A 194 -17.59 7.20 10.09
C GLU A 194 -16.08 7.36 10.37
N ALA A 195 -15.42 8.37 9.78
CA ALA A 195 -14.02 8.66 10.08
C ALA A 195 -13.81 9.08 11.55
N TYR A 196 -14.75 9.83 12.13
CA TYR A 196 -14.75 10.16 13.56
C TYR A 196 -14.79 8.91 14.44
N ARG A 197 -15.77 8.03 14.23
CA ARG A 197 -15.91 6.80 15.03
C ARG A 197 -14.69 5.89 14.86
N ALA A 198 -14.17 5.78 13.64
CA ALA A 198 -12.95 5.04 13.37
C ALA A 198 -11.73 5.64 14.06
N HIS A 199 -11.63 6.97 14.11
CA HIS A 199 -10.58 7.67 14.84
C HIS A 199 -10.62 7.32 16.33
N GLU A 200 -11.78 7.55 16.96
CA GLU A 200 -12.01 7.38 18.40
C GLU A 200 -11.70 5.95 18.87
N GLN A 201 -12.06 4.96 18.07
CA GLN A 201 -11.86 3.55 18.40
C GLN A 201 -10.48 3.02 17.96
N GLY A 202 -9.57 3.89 17.51
CA GLY A 202 -8.22 3.49 17.12
C GLY A 202 -8.18 2.58 15.88
N LYS A 203 -9.21 2.57 15.03
CA LYS A 203 -9.30 1.66 13.88
C LYS A 203 -8.23 1.95 12.83
N VAL A 204 -7.92 0.91 12.04
CA VAL A 204 -7.07 1.02 10.86
C VAL A 204 -7.93 1.39 9.66
N ILE A 205 -7.71 2.58 9.12
CA ILE A 205 -8.41 3.09 7.93
C ILE A 205 -7.49 2.97 6.72
N PHE A 206 -7.94 2.42 5.60
CA PHE A 206 -7.14 2.41 4.37
C PHE A 206 -7.96 2.61 3.11
N ILE A 207 -7.30 3.14 2.08
CA ILE A 207 -7.93 3.47 0.80
C ILE A 207 -8.03 2.22 -0.08
N ALA A 208 -9.24 1.92 -0.55
CA ALA A 208 -9.52 0.88 -1.52
C ALA A 208 -8.90 1.20 -2.89
N ARG A 209 -8.52 0.18 -3.64
CA ARG A 209 -7.82 0.28 -4.91
C ARG A 209 -8.33 -0.77 -5.87
N ALA A 210 -8.42 -0.42 -7.15
CA ALA A 210 -8.74 -1.38 -8.19
C ALA A 210 -7.51 -2.25 -8.52
N SER A 211 -7.75 -3.41 -9.14
CA SER A 211 -6.66 -4.26 -9.61
C SER A 211 -5.85 -3.57 -10.71
N ASN A 212 -4.53 -3.47 -10.52
CA ASN A 212 -3.63 -2.89 -11.51
C ASN A 212 -3.09 -3.89 -12.54
N ARG A 213 -3.57 -5.13 -12.55
CA ARG A 213 -3.03 -6.19 -13.42
C ARG A 213 -3.02 -5.79 -14.90
N ARG A 214 -4.09 -5.16 -15.39
CA ARG A 214 -4.20 -4.67 -16.78
C ARG A 214 -3.18 -3.56 -17.12
N LYS A 215 -2.72 -2.79 -16.12
CA LYS A 215 -1.69 -1.74 -16.28
C LYS A 215 -0.27 -2.27 -16.09
N ILE A 216 -0.09 -3.22 -15.17
CA ILE A 216 1.22 -3.83 -14.86
C ILE A 216 1.67 -4.71 -16.03
N PHE A 217 0.77 -5.52 -16.60
CA PHE A 217 1.10 -6.46 -17.67
C PHE A 217 1.81 -5.80 -18.88
N PRO A 218 1.26 -4.76 -19.55
CA PRO A 218 1.94 -4.13 -20.67
C PRO A 218 3.25 -3.46 -20.28
N ALA A 219 3.35 -2.94 -19.05
CA ALA A 219 4.57 -2.33 -18.54
C ALA A 219 5.70 -3.37 -18.40
N VAL A 220 5.39 -4.52 -17.78
CA VAL A 220 6.31 -5.66 -17.67
C VAL A 220 6.69 -6.20 -19.05
N MET A 221 5.73 -6.36 -19.98
CA MET A 221 6.01 -6.79 -21.35
C MET A 221 6.96 -5.83 -22.09
N GLY A 222 6.77 -4.51 -21.95
CA GLY A 222 7.67 -3.52 -22.55
C GLY A 222 9.10 -3.60 -22.01
N THR A 223 9.25 -3.85 -20.70
CA THR A 223 10.56 -4.05 -20.07
C THR A 223 11.20 -5.37 -20.48
N MET A 224 10.43 -6.46 -20.57
CA MET A 224 10.92 -7.75 -21.07
C MET A 224 11.37 -7.68 -22.53
N LEU A 225 10.64 -6.98 -23.40
CA LEU A 225 11.06 -6.74 -24.78
C LEU A 225 12.41 -6.01 -24.85
N SER A 226 12.62 -5.02 -23.96
CA SER A 226 13.90 -4.33 -23.83
C SER A 226 15.03 -5.29 -23.40
N GLY A 227 14.74 -6.21 -22.49
CA GLY A 227 15.66 -7.29 -22.12
C GLY A 227 16.03 -8.20 -23.29
N SER A 228 15.05 -8.60 -24.11
CA SER A 228 15.29 -9.39 -25.32
C SER A 228 16.20 -8.67 -26.32
N LEU A 229 15.99 -7.37 -26.54
CA LEU A 229 16.89 -6.55 -27.36
C LEU A 229 18.30 -6.51 -26.76
N GLY A 230 18.41 -6.38 -25.43
CA GLY A 230 19.67 -6.48 -24.70
C GLY A 230 20.42 -7.79 -24.95
N MET A 231 19.73 -8.94 -24.88
CA MET A 231 20.34 -10.24 -25.17
C MET A 231 20.86 -10.32 -26.61
N LEU A 232 20.10 -9.80 -27.59
CA LEU A 232 20.53 -9.76 -29.00
C LEU A 232 21.77 -8.88 -29.19
N SER A 233 21.80 -7.70 -28.54
CA SER A 233 22.97 -6.82 -28.54
C SER A 233 24.18 -7.46 -27.88
N GLY A 234 24.00 -8.17 -26.75
CA GLY A 234 25.07 -8.91 -26.07
C GLY A 234 25.63 -10.04 -26.93
N ALA A 235 24.76 -10.80 -27.60
CA ALA A 235 25.16 -11.86 -28.54
C ALA A 235 25.94 -11.28 -29.73
N TRP A 236 25.47 -10.16 -30.28
CA TRP A 236 26.15 -9.45 -31.37
C TRP A 236 27.53 -8.94 -30.93
N ALA A 237 27.63 -8.33 -29.73
CA ALA A 237 28.89 -7.84 -29.18
C ALA A 237 29.89 -8.97 -28.93
N LEU A 238 29.41 -10.12 -28.43
CA LEU A 238 30.21 -11.33 -28.25
C LEU A 238 30.76 -11.84 -29.60
N GLN A 239 29.93 -11.89 -30.64
CA GLN A 239 30.35 -12.30 -31.99
C GLN A 239 31.44 -11.40 -32.58
N HIS A 240 31.39 -10.10 -32.28
CA HIS A 240 32.36 -9.10 -32.78
C HIS A 240 33.53 -8.85 -31.84
N ARG A 241 33.69 -9.67 -30.78
CA ARG A 241 34.80 -9.59 -29.80
C ARG A 241 34.96 -8.22 -29.13
N LEU A 242 33.84 -7.55 -28.83
CA LEU A 242 33.84 -6.27 -28.11
C LEU A 242 33.98 -6.47 -26.59
N HIS A 243 35.05 -7.12 -26.12
CA HIS A 243 35.19 -7.58 -24.74
C HIS A 243 35.32 -6.46 -23.68
N ASP A 244 35.72 -5.25 -24.06
CA ASP A 244 36.12 -4.21 -23.09
C ASP A 244 34.95 -3.36 -22.52
N TRP A 245 33.69 -3.68 -22.85
CA TRP A 245 32.54 -2.83 -22.49
C TRP A 245 31.83 -3.19 -21.18
N HIS A 246 32.16 -4.30 -20.54
CA HIS A 246 31.42 -4.81 -19.37
C HIS A 246 31.39 -3.84 -18.19
N ALA A 247 32.52 -3.24 -17.83
CA ALA A 247 32.60 -2.28 -16.73
C ALA A 247 31.73 -1.03 -17.00
N VAL A 248 31.72 -0.55 -18.25
CA VAL A 248 30.88 0.58 -18.67
C VAL A 248 29.41 0.22 -18.60
N LEU A 249 29.02 -0.96 -19.10
CA LEU A 249 27.64 -1.46 -19.02
C LEU A 249 27.19 -1.62 -17.56
N LEU A 250 28.03 -2.17 -16.68
CA LEU A 250 27.72 -2.29 -15.26
C LEU A 250 27.51 -0.92 -14.60
N LEU A 251 28.35 0.06 -14.93
CA LEU A 251 28.20 1.44 -14.46
C LEU A 251 26.89 2.06 -14.95
N VAL A 252 26.55 1.90 -16.23
CA VAL A 252 25.28 2.38 -16.80
C VAL A 252 24.08 1.74 -16.11
N GLY A 253 24.11 0.42 -15.90
CA GLY A 253 23.07 -0.30 -15.16
C GLY A 253 22.91 0.22 -13.74
N THR A 254 24.02 0.44 -13.03
CA THR A 254 24.02 0.96 -11.65
C THR A 254 23.46 2.38 -11.57
N ILE A 255 23.89 3.26 -12.48
CA ILE A 255 23.37 4.63 -12.58
C ILE A 255 21.88 4.61 -12.91
N ALA A 256 21.45 3.74 -13.84
CA ALA A 256 20.05 3.61 -14.22
C ALA A 256 19.18 3.11 -13.05
N ALA A 257 19.65 2.13 -12.28
CA ALA A 257 19.00 1.64 -11.07
C ALA A 257 18.81 2.75 -10.04
N PHE A 258 19.90 3.48 -9.71
CA PHE A 258 19.86 4.56 -8.74
C PHE A 258 18.96 5.72 -9.19
N ALA A 259 19.10 6.15 -10.44
CA ALA A 259 18.30 7.21 -11.01
C ALA A 259 16.80 6.81 -11.07
N SER A 260 16.48 5.58 -11.48
CA SER A 260 15.09 5.13 -11.55
C SER A 260 14.43 5.04 -10.18
N ALA A 261 15.16 4.58 -9.16
CA ALA A 261 14.67 4.53 -7.77
C ALA A 261 14.47 5.93 -7.17
N SER A 262 15.24 6.93 -7.63
CA SER A 262 15.23 8.29 -7.04
C SER A 262 14.32 9.29 -7.77
N LEU A 263 14.01 9.06 -9.05
CA LEU A 263 13.24 10.00 -9.86
C LEU A 263 11.72 9.87 -9.66
N GLU A 264 11.03 11.00 -9.63
CA GLU A 264 9.56 11.05 -9.58
C GLU A 264 8.92 11.01 -10.98
N SER A 265 9.67 11.38 -12.02
CA SER A 265 9.17 11.40 -13.40
C SER A 265 8.90 10.01 -13.93
N ASN A 266 7.62 9.71 -14.19
CA ASN A 266 7.17 8.44 -14.77
C ASN A 266 7.88 8.11 -16.10
N ARG A 267 8.08 9.10 -16.97
CA ARG A 267 8.72 8.87 -18.28
C ARG A 267 10.18 8.50 -18.13
N CYS A 268 10.91 9.22 -17.27
CA CYS A 268 12.32 8.93 -17.01
C CYS A 268 12.48 7.53 -16.40
N ARG A 269 11.62 7.15 -15.45
CA ARG A 269 11.63 5.79 -14.87
C ARG A 269 11.43 4.70 -15.91
N ILE A 270 10.48 4.85 -16.84
CA ILE A 270 10.27 3.87 -17.93
C ILE A 270 11.54 3.72 -18.77
N ILE A 271 12.14 4.84 -19.19
CA ILE A 271 13.38 4.82 -20.00
C ILE A 271 14.51 4.14 -19.24
N LEU A 272 14.74 4.51 -17.97
CA LEU A 272 15.81 3.96 -17.15
C LEU A 272 15.58 2.48 -16.82
N ASN A 273 14.34 2.05 -16.55
CA ASN A 273 14.01 0.64 -16.32
C ASN A 273 14.27 -0.22 -17.56
N ASN A 274 13.86 0.27 -18.74
CA ASN A 274 14.09 -0.41 -20.01
C ASN A 274 15.58 -0.47 -20.36
N LEU A 275 16.30 0.64 -20.19
CA LEU A 275 17.76 0.71 -20.38
C LEU A 275 18.47 -0.26 -19.44
N GLY A 276 18.17 -0.21 -18.14
CA GLY A 276 18.77 -1.07 -17.13
C GLY A 276 18.52 -2.55 -17.38
N THR A 277 17.31 -2.91 -17.81
CA THR A 277 16.98 -4.30 -18.19
C THR A 277 17.75 -4.74 -19.44
N ALA A 278 17.79 -3.90 -20.48
CA ALA A 278 18.54 -4.20 -21.70
C ALA A 278 20.04 -4.39 -21.41
N VAL A 279 20.63 -3.51 -20.61
CA VAL A 279 22.03 -3.58 -20.19
C VAL A 279 22.31 -4.84 -19.36
N SER A 280 21.43 -5.18 -18.40
CA SER A 280 21.59 -6.39 -17.58
C SER A 280 21.51 -7.67 -18.44
N CYS A 281 20.56 -7.73 -19.37
CA CYS A 281 20.44 -8.86 -20.28
C CYS A 281 21.58 -8.95 -21.30
N ALA A 282 22.17 -7.83 -21.72
CA ALA A 282 23.37 -7.82 -22.57
C ALA A 282 24.58 -8.38 -21.81
N LEU A 283 24.77 -7.96 -20.56
CA LEU A 283 25.81 -8.48 -19.67
C LEU A 283 25.68 -9.99 -19.45
N LEU A 284 24.44 -10.50 -19.33
CA LEU A 284 24.19 -11.94 -19.13
C LEU A 284 24.71 -12.82 -20.29
N ILE A 285 24.74 -12.28 -21.51
CA ILE A 285 25.22 -13.02 -22.69
C ILE A 285 26.72 -12.79 -22.92
N GLN A 286 27.16 -11.55 -22.75
CA GLN A 286 28.49 -11.13 -23.17
C GLN A 286 29.58 -11.43 -22.14
N TRP A 287 29.25 -11.43 -20.84
CA TRP A 287 30.24 -11.49 -19.76
C TRP A 287 30.65 -12.93 -19.46
N GLN A 288 31.62 -13.44 -20.22
CA GLN A 288 32.06 -14.84 -20.15
C GLN A 288 33.26 -15.10 -19.21
N GLU A 289 34.01 -14.07 -18.81
CA GLU A 289 35.28 -14.26 -18.07
C GLU A 289 35.31 -13.51 -16.73
N ILE A 290 35.31 -14.27 -15.64
CA ILE A 290 35.95 -13.93 -14.37
C ILE A 290 36.77 -15.15 -13.94
N GLN A 291 37.85 -15.45 -14.67
CA GLN A 291 38.69 -16.61 -14.38
C GLN A 291 39.83 -16.30 -13.40
N GLU A 292 40.20 -15.02 -13.18
CA GLU A 292 41.39 -14.71 -12.37
C GLU A 292 41.13 -14.02 -11.02
N VAL A 293 40.03 -13.28 -10.85
CA VAL A 293 39.85 -12.41 -9.65
C VAL A 293 39.42 -13.18 -8.39
N PHE A 294 38.65 -14.25 -8.55
CA PHE A 294 38.19 -15.12 -7.44
C PHE A 294 38.77 -16.53 -7.53
N ALA A 295 39.95 -16.68 -8.15
CA ALA A 295 40.66 -17.95 -8.22
C ALA A 295 41.21 -18.33 -6.84
N PHE A 296 40.33 -18.68 -5.91
CA PHE A 296 40.70 -19.43 -4.72
C PHE A 296 41.19 -20.81 -5.19
N GLY A 297 42.41 -21.19 -4.81
CA GLY A 297 42.97 -22.48 -5.19
C GLY A 297 42.05 -23.62 -4.74
N GLY A 298 41.48 -24.36 -5.71
CA GLY A 298 40.52 -25.44 -5.46
C GLY A 298 39.06 -25.12 -5.81
N TYR A 299 38.73 -23.86 -6.10
CA TYR A 299 37.37 -23.47 -6.51
C TYR A 299 37.08 -23.98 -7.92
N ALA A 300 36.02 -24.78 -8.09
CA ALA A 300 35.58 -25.19 -9.42
C ALA A 300 35.18 -23.94 -10.21
N ALA A 301 35.86 -23.66 -11.33
CA ALA A 301 35.65 -22.48 -12.16
C ALA A 301 34.19 -22.22 -12.61
N ARG A 302 33.29 -23.21 -12.43
CA ARG A 302 31.86 -23.11 -12.71
C ARG A 302 31.07 -22.33 -11.66
N ILE A 303 31.48 -22.33 -10.39
CA ILE A 303 30.68 -21.70 -9.32
C ILE A 303 30.64 -20.17 -9.45
N PRO A 304 31.77 -19.45 -9.64
CA PRO A 304 31.75 -18.00 -9.81
C PRO A 304 30.96 -17.58 -11.06
N TYR A 305 31.04 -18.38 -12.12
CA TYR A 305 30.25 -18.19 -13.34
C TYR A 305 28.74 -18.24 -13.05
N ILE A 306 28.26 -19.28 -12.35
CA ILE A 306 26.85 -19.43 -11.98
C ILE A 306 26.38 -18.28 -11.09
N GLU A 307 27.18 -17.92 -10.10
CA GLU A 307 26.89 -16.82 -9.18
C GLU A 307 26.75 -15.49 -9.92
N GLN A 308 27.71 -15.15 -10.76
CA GLN A 308 27.70 -13.93 -11.55
C GLN A 308 26.44 -13.85 -12.43
N HIS A 309 26.10 -14.93 -13.14
CA HIS A 309 24.90 -14.96 -13.97
C HIS A 309 23.63 -14.86 -13.13
N PHE A 310 23.60 -15.44 -11.94
CA PHE A 310 22.50 -15.29 -11.00
C PHE A 310 22.36 -13.83 -10.55
N VAL A 311 23.45 -13.15 -10.18
CA VAL A 311 23.42 -11.73 -9.78
C VAL A 311 22.93 -10.84 -10.92
N ILE A 312 23.38 -11.09 -12.16
CA ILE A 312 22.92 -10.35 -13.34
C ILE A 312 21.42 -10.60 -13.60
N LEU A 313 20.96 -11.84 -13.47
CA LEU A 313 19.54 -12.19 -13.58
C LEU A 313 18.69 -11.49 -12.51
N VAL A 314 19.18 -11.46 -11.27
CA VAL A 314 18.56 -10.70 -10.18
C VAL A 314 18.51 -9.21 -10.52
N GLY A 315 19.58 -8.65 -11.10
CA GLY A 315 19.62 -7.28 -11.62
C GLY A 315 18.57 -7.00 -12.70
N ALA A 316 18.40 -7.90 -13.68
CA ALA A 316 17.34 -7.78 -14.69
C ALA A 316 15.94 -7.83 -14.07
N SER A 317 15.70 -8.75 -13.12
CA SER A 317 14.43 -8.87 -12.41
C SER A 317 14.11 -7.62 -11.57
N PHE A 318 15.12 -6.95 -11.02
CA PHE A 318 14.98 -5.73 -10.25
C PHE A 318 14.35 -4.60 -11.07
N PHE A 319 14.75 -4.40 -12.32
CA PHE A 319 14.15 -3.38 -13.19
C PHE A 319 12.70 -3.71 -13.58
N ILE A 320 12.35 -4.99 -13.69
CA ILE A 320 10.95 -5.41 -13.87
C ILE A 320 10.13 -5.05 -12.62
N LEU A 321 10.66 -5.30 -11.42
CA LEU A 321 10.00 -4.92 -10.17
C LEU A 321 9.89 -3.40 -10.00
N LEU A 322 10.89 -2.62 -10.41
CA LEU A 322 10.83 -1.15 -10.41
C LEU A 322 9.69 -0.63 -11.29
N GLU A 323 9.35 -1.33 -12.37
CA GLU A 323 8.23 -0.98 -13.23
C GLU A 323 6.87 -1.32 -12.60
N VAL A 324 6.80 -2.45 -11.87
CA VAL A 324 5.64 -2.79 -11.04
C VAL A 324 5.42 -1.71 -9.97
N ASP A 325 6.47 -1.30 -9.26
CA ASP A 325 6.41 -0.21 -8.27
C ASP A 325 5.97 1.10 -8.93
N ARG A 326 6.49 1.45 -10.11
CA ARG A 326 6.08 2.67 -10.83
C ARG A 326 4.58 2.69 -11.12
N VAL A 327 4.03 1.60 -11.66
CA VAL A 327 2.60 1.49 -11.99
C VAL A 327 1.73 1.53 -10.74
N ASN A 328 2.15 0.84 -9.68
CA ASN A 328 1.46 0.84 -8.39
C ASN A 328 1.46 2.23 -7.74
N GLY A 329 2.61 2.92 -7.71
CA GLY A 329 2.74 4.28 -7.20
C GLY A 329 1.80 5.23 -7.92
N ARG A 330 1.77 5.21 -9.27
CA ARG A 330 0.87 6.05 -10.07
C ARG A 330 -0.60 5.83 -9.72
N THR A 331 -1.04 4.58 -9.60
CA THR A 331 -2.44 4.30 -9.28
C THR A 331 -2.80 4.81 -7.89
N ARG A 332 -1.92 4.65 -6.89
CA ARG A 332 -2.19 5.16 -5.55
C ARG A 332 -2.32 6.69 -5.51
N THR A 333 -1.48 7.40 -6.26
CA THR A 333 -1.63 8.86 -6.40
C THR A 333 -2.98 9.22 -7.02
N GLN A 334 -3.47 8.46 -8.01
CA GLN A 334 -4.79 8.68 -8.60
C GLN A 334 -5.93 8.46 -7.58
N GLU A 335 -5.86 7.38 -6.80
CA GLU A 335 -6.87 7.09 -5.77
C GLU A 335 -6.88 8.14 -4.65
N ALA A 336 -5.71 8.63 -4.23
CA ALA A 336 -5.59 9.72 -3.27
C ALA A 336 -6.18 11.03 -3.83
N LEU A 337 -5.92 11.34 -5.11
CA LEU A 337 -6.49 12.50 -5.79
C LEU A 337 -8.01 12.42 -5.93
N GLN A 338 -8.54 11.22 -6.21
CA GLN A 338 -9.98 10.96 -6.20
C GLN A 338 -10.57 11.21 -4.82
N LEU A 339 -9.93 10.70 -3.76
CA LEU A 339 -10.36 10.90 -2.38
C LEU A 339 -10.24 12.36 -1.92
N SER A 340 -9.34 13.17 -2.48
CA SER A 340 -9.23 14.59 -2.14
C SER A 340 -10.16 15.49 -2.96
N ARG A 341 -10.77 14.99 -4.03
CA ARG A 341 -11.55 15.81 -4.97
C ARG A 341 -12.77 16.44 -4.31
N GLY A 342 -12.74 17.75 -4.11
CA GLY A 342 -13.84 18.52 -3.49
C GLY A 342 -13.84 18.51 -1.97
N PHE A 343 -12.92 17.79 -1.32
CA PHE A 343 -12.71 17.91 0.12
C PHE A 343 -11.97 19.22 0.42
N GLN A 344 -12.55 20.07 1.28
CA GLN A 344 -12.04 21.41 1.56
C GLN A 344 -11.07 21.44 2.76
N GLY A 345 -10.53 20.27 3.14
CA GLY A 345 -9.62 20.15 4.28
C GLY A 345 -10.31 19.95 5.63
N SER A 346 -11.63 20.15 5.70
CA SER A 346 -12.40 19.91 6.92
C SER A 346 -13.77 19.28 6.66
N ILE A 347 -14.20 18.39 7.56
CA ILE A 347 -15.56 17.83 7.59
C ILE A 347 -16.61 18.87 7.96
N ALA A 348 -16.23 20.04 8.48
CA ALA A 348 -17.15 21.16 8.73
C ALA A 348 -17.85 21.64 7.45
N HIS A 349 -17.24 21.40 6.29
CA HIS A 349 -17.81 21.72 4.97
C HIS A 349 -18.59 20.56 4.34
N ALA A 350 -18.67 19.41 5.01
CA ALA A 350 -19.39 18.25 4.51
C ALA A 350 -20.91 18.48 4.54
N LYS A 351 -21.60 17.95 3.53
CA LYS A 351 -23.04 18.12 3.35
C LYS A 351 -23.81 16.90 3.88
N CYS A 352 -25.01 17.14 4.38
CA CYS A 352 -25.96 16.09 4.75
C CYS A 352 -27.28 16.29 3.99
N SER A 353 -27.90 15.20 3.54
CA SER A 353 -29.19 15.25 2.85
C SER A 353 -30.33 15.73 3.76
N LYS A 354 -30.23 15.46 5.07
CA LYS A 354 -31.17 15.95 6.09
C LYS A 354 -30.42 16.87 7.06
N ALA A 355 -30.86 18.12 7.17
CA ALA A 355 -30.22 19.10 8.04
C ALA A 355 -30.25 18.69 9.52
N SER A 356 -31.32 18.04 9.97
CA SER A 356 -31.45 17.54 11.35
C SER A 356 -30.42 16.47 11.67
N ASP A 357 -30.14 15.54 10.74
CA ASP A 357 -29.10 14.53 10.90
C ASP A 357 -27.73 15.20 11.01
N GLY A 358 -27.47 16.20 10.16
CA GLY A 358 -26.22 16.95 10.21
C GLY A 358 -25.98 17.66 11.53
N HIS A 359 -27.03 18.28 12.10
CA HIS A 359 -26.94 18.89 13.43
C HIS A 359 -26.61 17.85 14.51
N ARG A 360 -27.27 16.68 14.52
CA ARG A 360 -26.99 15.62 15.50
C ARG A 360 -25.58 15.06 15.38
N ILE A 361 -25.11 14.86 14.15
CA ILE A 361 -23.73 14.41 13.88
C ILE A 361 -22.72 15.43 14.41
N PHE A 362 -22.86 16.71 14.06
CA PHE A 362 -21.93 17.74 14.53
C PHE A 362 -21.97 17.92 16.05
N MET A 363 -23.14 17.79 16.68
CA MET A 363 -23.23 17.79 18.14
C MET A 363 -22.46 16.62 18.77
N GLU A 364 -22.51 15.43 18.18
CA GLU A 364 -21.80 14.26 18.73
C GLU A 364 -20.28 14.32 18.48
N ILE A 365 -19.85 14.87 17.35
CA ILE A 365 -18.43 15.13 17.07
C ILE A 365 -17.89 16.21 18.02
N GLY A 366 -18.65 17.28 18.22
CA GLY A 366 -18.30 18.38 19.11
C GLY A 366 -16.94 19.00 18.78
N GLU A 367 -16.11 19.18 19.81
CA GLU A 367 -14.78 19.80 19.72
C GLU A 367 -13.75 18.94 18.99
N LYS A 368 -14.06 17.65 18.73
CA LYS A 368 -13.14 16.69 18.10
C LYS A 368 -13.04 16.82 16.59
N THR A 369 -13.69 17.81 15.98
CA THR A 369 -13.69 18.02 14.53
C THR A 369 -12.26 18.09 13.96
N SER A 370 -11.33 18.75 14.65
CA SER A 370 -9.92 18.85 14.25
C SER A 370 -9.18 17.50 14.27
N ASP A 371 -9.48 16.62 15.22
CA ASP A 371 -8.91 15.26 15.29
C ASP A 371 -9.40 14.37 14.15
N VAL A 372 -10.66 14.56 13.73
CA VAL A 372 -11.23 13.87 12.56
C VAL A 372 -10.55 14.37 11.28
N ASP A 373 -10.42 15.68 11.12
CA ASP A 373 -9.74 16.29 9.98
C ASP A 373 -8.28 15.85 9.92
N HIS A 374 -7.60 15.74 11.06
CA HIS A 374 -6.25 15.18 11.15
C HIS A 374 -6.19 13.71 10.71
N ALA A 375 -7.12 12.86 11.14
CA ALA A 375 -7.17 11.48 10.68
C ALA A 375 -7.41 11.34 9.17
N ILE A 376 -8.28 12.18 8.61
CA ILE A 376 -8.53 12.23 7.15
C ILE A 376 -7.30 12.74 6.42
N HIS A 377 -6.63 13.76 6.95
CA HIS A 377 -5.37 14.26 6.39
C HIS A 377 -4.30 13.17 6.37
N VAL A 378 -4.13 12.42 7.46
CA VAL A 378 -3.22 11.27 7.54
C VAL A 378 -3.58 10.21 6.50
N LEU A 379 -4.87 9.88 6.36
CA LEU A 379 -5.34 8.93 5.33
C LEU A 379 -4.99 9.40 3.92
N LEU A 380 -5.23 10.67 3.59
CA LEU A 380 -4.95 11.27 2.29
C LEU A 380 -3.44 11.33 2.00
N ALA A 381 -2.64 11.73 2.98
CA ALA A 381 -1.19 11.87 2.85
C ALA A 381 -0.49 10.51 2.76
N ALA A 382 -0.78 9.60 3.68
CA ALA A 382 -0.10 8.30 3.77
C ALA A 382 -0.74 7.20 2.92
N GLY A 383 -2.01 7.35 2.53
CA GLY A 383 -2.81 6.29 1.88
C GLY A 383 -3.42 5.27 2.86
N MET A 384 -3.27 5.51 4.16
CA MET A 384 -3.86 4.79 5.30
C MET A 384 -3.76 5.66 6.56
N SER A 385 -4.59 5.40 7.56
CA SER A 385 -4.57 6.06 8.87
C SER A 385 -4.62 5.01 9.97
N THR A 386 -3.53 4.88 10.71
CA THR A 386 -3.39 4.02 11.91
C THR A 386 -3.14 4.90 13.12
N PRO A 387 -3.33 4.40 14.36
CA PRO A 387 -2.93 5.13 15.56
C PRO A 387 -1.47 5.61 15.48
N THR A 388 -0.55 4.73 15.10
CA THR A 388 0.88 5.04 15.00
C THR A 388 1.17 6.12 13.94
N LEU A 389 0.58 6.05 12.74
CA LEU A 389 0.78 7.09 11.73
C LEU A 389 0.17 8.43 12.14
N ARG A 390 -0.93 8.43 12.88
CA ARG A 390 -1.53 9.66 13.42
C ARG A 390 -0.61 10.32 14.45
N GLU A 391 0.02 9.54 15.33
CA GLU A 391 1.03 10.02 16.29
C GLU A 391 2.28 10.56 15.58
N VAL A 392 2.81 9.82 14.59
CA VAL A 392 3.98 10.23 13.80
C VAL A 392 3.71 11.55 13.07
N ALA A 393 2.52 11.71 12.49
CA ALA A 393 2.11 12.96 11.86
C ALA A 393 1.95 14.11 12.86
N ARG A 394 1.37 13.87 14.05
CA ARG A 394 1.28 14.88 15.13
C ARG A 394 2.66 15.33 15.61
N ALA A 395 3.66 14.45 15.53
CA ALA A 395 5.04 14.80 15.85
C ALA A 395 5.75 15.63 14.76
N GLY A 396 5.05 16.00 13.68
CA GLY A 396 5.55 16.83 12.59
C GLY A 396 6.39 16.07 11.56
N VAL A 397 6.35 14.73 11.56
CA VAL A 397 7.03 13.91 10.55
C VAL A 397 6.18 13.87 9.28
N ASP A 398 6.80 14.10 8.12
CA ASP A 398 6.15 13.97 6.82
C ASP A 398 5.81 12.50 6.53
N ILE A 399 4.51 12.22 6.54
CA ILE A 399 3.94 10.90 6.28
C ILE A 399 3.49 10.73 4.83
N GLN A 400 3.88 11.61 3.90
CA GLN A 400 3.48 11.50 2.52
C GLN A 400 3.87 10.12 1.93
N ASN A 401 2.88 9.39 1.43
CA ASN A 401 2.99 8.03 0.96
C ASN A 401 3.55 7.04 2.02
N ALA A 402 3.39 7.27 3.32
CA ALA A 402 3.90 6.34 4.35
C ALA A 402 3.33 4.92 4.23
N GLY A 403 2.05 4.76 3.86
CA GLY A 403 1.42 3.47 3.55
C GLY A 403 1.80 2.88 2.18
N TYR A 404 2.82 3.44 1.51
CA TYR A 404 3.36 2.96 0.26
C TYR A 404 4.72 2.28 0.44
N ALA A 405 4.74 0.96 0.32
CA ALA A 405 5.96 0.19 0.18
C ALA A 405 6.32 0.02 -1.30
N GLU A 406 7.55 0.37 -1.64
CA GLU A 406 8.23 -0.08 -2.87
C GLU A 406 8.92 -1.41 -2.56
N VAL A 407 8.66 -2.43 -3.37
CA VAL A 407 9.13 -3.79 -3.09
C VAL A 407 10.40 -4.14 -3.87
N ALA A 408 10.75 -3.40 -4.92
CA ALA A 408 11.86 -3.76 -5.79
C ALA A 408 13.20 -3.87 -5.03
N VAL A 409 13.57 -2.85 -4.26
CA VAL A 409 14.85 -2.84 -3.51
C VAL A 409 14.87 -3.88 -2.39
N PRO A 410 13.85 -4.01 -1.53
CA PRO A 410 13.83 -5.06 -0.52
C PRO A 410 13.84 -6.47 -1.11
N VAL A 411 13.09 -6.73 -2.19
CA VAL A 411 13.10 -8.03 -2.86
C VAL A 411 14.48 -8.32 -3.44
N TRP A 412 15.10 -7.36 -4.11
CA TRP A 412 16.48 -7.49 -4.60
C TRP A 412 17.46 -7.81 -3.46
N ALA A 413 17.39 -7.06 -2.36
CA ALA A 413 18.20 -7.30 -1.16
C ALA A 413 18.01 -8.73 -0.63
N PHE A 414 16.77 -9.23 -0.58
CA PHE A 414 16.50 -10.62 -0.17
C PHE A 414 16.98 -11.66 -1.18
N MET A 415 16.85 -11.42 -2.50
CA MET A 415 17.31 -12.35 -3.52
C MET A 415 18.83 -12.56 -3.49
N THR A 416 19.61 -11.52 -3.16
CA THR A 416 21.06 -11.69 -2.94
C THR A 416 21.40 -12.60 -1.77
N SER A 417 20.45 -12.86 -0.85
CA SER A 417 20.67 -13.79 0.27
C SER A 417 20.77 -15.25 -0.17
N LEU A 418 20.21 -15.59 -1.33
CA LEU A 418 20.38 -16.92 -1.91
C LEU A 418 21.84 -17.16 -2.32
N VAL A 419 22.52 -16.13 -2.81
CA VAL A 419 23.97 -16.16 -3.08
C VAL A 419 24.74 -16.32 -1.79
N THR A 420 24.48 -15.47 -0.79
CA THR A 420 25.15 -15.55 0.52
C THR A 420 24.92 -16.90 1.20
N CYS A 421 23.74 -17.49 1.09
CA CYS A 421 23.46 -18.84 1.59
C CYS A 421 24.31 -19.89 0.87
N GLY A 422 24.42 -19.78 -0.46
CA GLY A 422 25.33 -20.59 -1.25
C GLY A 422 26.77 -20.48 -0.73
N HIS A 423 27.28 -19.26 -0.55
CA HIS A 423 28.63 -19.01 -0.01
C HIS A 423 28.83 -19.66 1.35
N VAL A 424 27.95 -19.42 2.33
CA VAL A 424 28.05 -20.01 3.67
C VAL A 424 28.11 -21.54 3.61
N LEU A 425 27.28 -22.17 2.77
CA LEU A 425 27.23 -23.63 2.64
C LEU A 425 28.46 -24.18 1.91
N PHE A 426 28.89 -23.54 0.83
CA PHE A 426 30.05 -24.00 0.05
C PHE A 426 31.36 -23.74 0.79
N ASP A 427 31.56 -22.55 1.33
CA ASP A 427 32.79 -22.18 2.05
C ASP A 427 32.93 -22.97 3.34
N GLY A 428 31.84 -23.17 4.08
CA GLY A 428 31.86 -23.95 5.32
C GLY A 428 32.17 -25.44 5.13
N VAL A 429 31.87 -26.00 3.94
CA VAL A 429 32.06 -27.43 3.65
C VAL A 429 33.35 -27.70 2.89
N TYR A 430 33.73 -26.82 1.96
CA TYR A 430 34.76 -27.11 0.96
C TYR A 430 36.01 -26.22 1.07
N MET A 431 35.99 -25.13 1.82
CA MET A 431 37.08 -24.15 1.84
C MET A 431 37.71 -24.00 3.22
N ASP A 432 39.03 -23.76 3.26
CA ASP A 432 39.74 -23.25 4.44
C ASP A 432 39.45 -21.74 4.66
N THR A 433 38.20 -21.32 4.47
CA THR A 433 37.78 -19.94 4.69
C THR A 433 37.94 -19.60 6.18
N PRO A 434 38.60 -18.49 6.55
CA PRO A 434 38.74 -18.13 7.94
C PRO A 434 37.39 -18.06 8.66
N TRP A 435 37.31 -18.63 9.85
CA TRP A 435 36.06 -18.78 10.61
C TRP A 435 35.29 -17.45 10.81
N TYR A 436 35.99 -16.31 10.85
CA TYR A 436 35.35 -15.01 11.03
C TYR A 436 34.57 -14.57 9.78
N CYS A 437 34.99 -14.95 8.56
CA CYS A 437 34.22 -14.66 7.34
C CYS A 437 32.88 -15.41 7.39
N LEU A 438 32.93 -16.71 7.69
CA LEU A 438 31.75 -17.56 7.85
C LEU A 438 30.80 -17.01 8.93
N LEU A 439 31.34 -16.51 10.04
CA LEU A 439 30.56 -15.88 11.10
C LEU A 439 29.80 -14.64 10.59
N PHE A 440 30.48 -13.71 9.90
CA PHE A 440 29.83 -12.48 9.41
C PHE A 440 28.78 -12.76 8.34
N GLU A 441 29.05 -13.68 7.42
CA GLU A 441 28.05 -14.10 6.43
C GLU A 441 26.83 -14.76 7.07
N SER A 442 27.06 -15.63 8.06
CA SER A 442 25.98 -16.26 8.84
C SER A 442 25.13 -15.22 9.57
N ILE A 443 25.76 -14.21 10.20
CA ILE A 443 25.05 -13.10 10.85
C ILE A 443 24.21 -12.33 9.83
N SER A 444 24.77 -12.02 8.64
CA SER A 444 24.04 -11.32 7.59
C SER A 444 22.83 -12.14 7.11
N PHE A 445 23.01 -13.43 6.85
CA PHE A 445 21.95 -14.33 6.41
C PHE A 445 20.84 -14.47 7.46
N LEU A 446 21.20 -14.79 8.71
CA LEU A 446 20.23 -14.92 9.80
C LEU A 446 19.46 -13.62 10.04
N SER A 447 20.12 -12.47 9.92
CA SER A 447 19.45 -11.17 10.06
C SER A 447 18.38 -10.95 8.99
N ARG A 448 18.63 -11.37 7.74
CA ARG A 448 17.66 -11.29 6.65
C ARG A 448 16.49 -12.27 6.85
N VAL A 449 16.75 -13.49 7.30
CA VAL A 449 15.71 -14.47 7.64
C VAL A 449 14.81 -13.93 8.76
N ALA A 450 15.40 -13.40 9.83
CA ALA A 450 14.67 -12.78 10.93
C ALA A 450 13.84 -11.58 10.44
N LEU A 451 14.40 -10.74 9.57
CA LEU A 451 13.69 -9.59 8.99
C LEU A 451 12.50 -10.01 8.12
N LEU A 452 12.61 -11.11 7.37
CA LEU A 452 11.49 -11.67 6.61
C LEU A 452 10.39 -12.19 7.55
N GLY A 453 10.77 -12.84 8.66
CA GLY A 453 9.86 -13.24 9.72
C GLY A 453 9.12 -12.06 10.35
N LEU A 454 9.84 -10.98 10.66
CA LEU A 454 9.24 -9.73 11.17
C LEU A 454 8.28 -9.13 10.14
N LEU A 455 8.68 -8.99 8.87
CA LEU A 455 7.80 -8.48 7.80
C LEU A 455 6.51 -9.30 7.66
N TRP A 456 6.54 -10.61 7.92
CA TRP A 456 5.34 -11.45 7.90
C TRP A 456 4.41 -11.15 9.08
N GLN A 457 4.98 -10.91 10.27
CA GLN A 457 4.24 -10.75 11.52
C GLN A 457 3.77 -9.31 11.78
N SER A 458 4.49 -8.30 11.28
CA SER A 458 4.18 -6.90 11.52
C SER A 458 2.84 -6.48 10.95
N ASP A 459 2.26 -5.41 11.50
CA ASP A 459 1.09 -4.75 10.91
C ASP A 459 1.44 -4.06 9.59
N ARG A 460 0.41 -3.64 8.85
CA ARG A 460 0.55 -3.15 7.47
C ARG A 460 1.40 -1.87 7.36
N ASP A 461 1.24 -0.92 8.28
CA ASP A 461 2.06 0.29 8.35
C ASP A 461 3.50 -0.03 8.74
N GLU A 462 3.71 -0.86 9.76
CA GLU A 462 5.04 -1.30 10.17
C GLU A 462 5.78 -2.03 9.04
N ARG A 463 5.10 -2.87 8.26
CA ARG A 463 5.67 -3.45 7.03
C ARG A 463 6.09 -2.37 6.04
N CYS A 464 5.27 -1.34 5.83
CA CYS A 464 5.60 -0.26 4.91
C CYS A 464 6.82 0.54 5.41
N PHE A 465 6.89 0.79 6.72
CA PHE A 465 8.03 1.41 7.37
C PHE A 465 9.31 0.59 7.17
N ILE A 466 9.29 -0.71 7.50
CA ILE A 466 10.45 -1.60 7.35
C ILE A 466 10.92 -1.62 5.89
N LEU A 467 10.03 -1.79 4.92
CA LEU A 467 10.39 -1.85 3.50
C LEU A 467 10.99 -0.53 3.00
N LYS A 468 10.46 0.61 3.45
CA LYS A 468 11.03 1.94 3.11
C LYS A 468 12.40 2.13 3.74
N MET A 469 12.54 1.84 5.02
CA MET A 469 13.82 1.91 5.75
C MET A 469 14.88 1.03 5.09
N MET A 470 14.53 -0.24 4.78
CA MET A 470 15.37 -1.15 4.01
C MET A 470 15.82 -0.51 2.70
N THR A 471 14.88 0.06 1.93
CA THR A 471 15.20 0.71 0.65
C THR A 471 16.26 1.80 0.82
N LYS A 472 16.13 2.68 1.82
CA LYS A 472 17.09 3.76 2.06
C LYS A 472 18.46 3.24 2.48
N ILE A 473 18.50 2.32 3.45
CA ILE A 473 19.75 1.78 3.98
C ILE A 473 20.48 0.96 2.92
N VAL A 474 19.76 0.14 2.15
CA VAL A 474 20.34 -0.66 1.06
C VAL A 474 20.85 0.24 -0.07
N VAL A 475 20.11 1.27 -0.46
CA VAL A 475 20.59 2.24 -1.47
C VAL A 475 21.85 2.95 -0.98
N LEU A 476 21.89 3.40 0.28
CA LEU A 476 23.09 3.98 0.87
C LEU A 476 24.27 3.00 0.87
N TYR A 477 24.04 1.75 1.26
CA TYR A 477 25.05 0.70 1.20
C TYR A 477 25.59 0.51 -0.22
N VAL A 478 24.73 0.40 -1.23
CA VAL A 478 25.14 0.23 -2.63
C VAL A 478 25.89 1.45 -3.15
N LEU A 479 25.49 2.67 -2.77
CA LEU A 479 26.20 3.89 -3.15
C LEU A 479 27.62 3.93 -2.57
N LEU A 480 27.81 3.43 -1.36
CA LEU A 480 29.12 3.39 -0.71
C LEU A 480 29.99 2.23 -1.23
N ALA A 481 29.38 1.08 -1.50
CA ALA A 481 30.08 -0.13 -1.95
C ALA A 481 30.42 -0.10 -3.45
N SER A 482 29.56 0.48 -4.31
CA SER A 482 29.74 0.40 -5.78
C SER A 482 31.02 1.05 -6.30
N PRO A 483 31.51 2.20 -5.80
CA PRO A 483 32.79 2.75 -6.25
C PRO A 483 33.96 1.87 -5.82
N MET A 484 33.88 1.23 -4.64
CA MET A 484 34.90 0.30 -4.19
C MET A 484 34.97 -0.93 -5.10
N VAL A 485 33.81 -1.52 -5.44
CA VAL A 485 33.72 -2.63 -6.40
C VAL A 485 34.25 -2.21 -7.78
N PHE A 486 33.92 -1.01 -8.25
CA PHE A 486 34.41 -0.52 -9.53
C PHE A 486 35.94 -0.36 -9.55
N VAL A 487 36.52 0.28 -8.53
CA VAL A 487 37.98 0.44 -8.41
C VAL A 487 38.66 -0.92 -8.26
N TRP A 488 37.99 -1.86 -7.58
CA TRP A 488 38.43 -3.24 -7.45
C TRP A 488 38.55 -3.94 -8.78
N GLU A 489 37.45 -4.01 -9.53
CA GLU A 489 37.43 -4.62 -10.86
C GLU A 489 38.42 -3.94 -11.82
N TRP A 490 38.54 -2.61 -11.75
CA TRP A 490 39.47 -1.86 -12.58
C TRP A 490 40.95 -2.16 -12.29
N ARG A 491 41.29 -2.46 -11.03
CA ARG A 491 42.66 -2.73 -10.58
C ARG A 491 42.86 -4.16 -10.09
N ALA A 492 42.06 -5.11 -10.60
CA ALA A 492 42.06 -6.48 -10.09
C ALA A 492 43.45 -7.15 -10.17
N SER A 493 44.29 -6.73 -11.13
CA SER A 493 45.67 -7.21 -11.27
C SER A 493 46.65 -6.67 -10.21
N GLU A 494 46.34 -5.55 -9.56
CA GLU A 494 47.24 -4.87 -8.61
C GLU A 494 46.85 -5.12 -7.14
N MET A 495 45.56 -5.35 -6.86
CA MET A 495 45.08 -5.52 -5.48
C MET A 495 45.06 -6.98 -5.05
N ARG A 496 45.80 -7.28 -3.97
CA ARG A 496 45.67 -8.56 -3.26
C ARG A 496 44.27 -8.69 -2.68
N SER A 497 43.74 -9.92 -2.70
CA SER A 497 42.52 -10.47 -2.06
C SER A 497 41.68 -9.49 -1.23
N PRO A 498 40.34 -9.48 -1.41
CA PRO A 498 39.46 -8.54 -0.75
C PRO A 498 39.71 -8.51 0.75
N SER A 499 39.86 -7.31 1.30
CA SER A 499 40.00 -7.12 2.74
C SER A 499 38.78 -7.70 3.46
N GLY A 500 38.95 -8.26 4.66
CA GLY A 500 37.85 -8.80 5.46
C GLY A 500 36.67 -7.84 5.68
N ALA A 501 36.85 -6.54 5.40
CA ALA A 501 35.78 -5.53 5.40
C ALA A 501 34.59 -5.88 4.48
N TRP A 502 34.80 -6.64 3.39
CA TRP A 502 33.72 -7.03 2.48
C TRP A 502 32.63 -7.89 3.15
N PHE A 503 33.02 -8.76 4.07
CA PHE A 503 32.07 -9.61 4.82
C PHE A 503 31.42 -8.84 5.99
N VAL A 504 32.15 -7.88 6.57
CA VAL A 504 31.68 -7.09 7.72
C VAL A 504 30.57 -6.12 7.32
N MET A 505 30.67 -5.47 6.16
CA MET A 505 29.73 -4.43 5.76
C MET A 505 28.27 -4.94 5.60
N PRO A 506 27.99 -6.03 4.87
CA PRO A 506 26.65 -6.62 4.83
C PRO A 506 26.14 -7.04 6.20
N ALA A 507 26.99 -7.64 7.04
CA ALA A 507 26.59 -8.04 8.39
C ALA A 507 26.09 -6.81 9.19
N LEU A 508 26.88 -5.74 9.24
CA LEU A 508 26.51 -4.50 9.92
C LEU A 508 25.24 -3.85 9.37
N VAL A 509 25.09 -3.82 8.05
CA VAL A 509 23.92 -3.23 7.38
C VAL A 509 22.65 -3.97 7.76
N TYR A 510 22.62 -5.31 7.62
CA TYR A 510 21.42 -6.08 7.87
C TYR A 510 21.10 -6.25 9.36
N THR A 511 22.10 -6.29 10.24
CA THR A 511 21.86 -6.25 11.69
C THR A 511 21.28 -4.90 12.12
N SER A 512 21.73 -3.80 11.50
CA SER A 512 21.18 -2.46 11.79
C SER A 512 19.73 -2.33 11.31
N ILE A 513 19.45 -2.81 10.09
CA ILE A 513 18.08 -2.87 9.55
C ILE A 513 17.19 -3.68 10.49
N LEU A 514 17.64 -4.87 10.92
CA LEU A 514 16.90 -5.73 11.83
C LEU A 514 16.65 -5.04 13.18
N ALA A 515 17.68 -4.42 13.76
CA ALA A 515 17.57 -3.72 15.03
C ALA A 515 16.53 -2.59 14.98
N ILE A 516 16.54 -1.76 13.93
CA ILE A 516 15.57 -0.67 13.77
C ILE A 516 14.17 -1.23 13.46
N ALA A 517 14.06 -2.30 12.66
CA ALA A 517 12.79 -2.98 12.41
C ALA A 517 12.15 -3.54 13.70
N CYS A 518 12.95 -4.11 14.60
CA CYS A 518 12.49 -4.59 15.91
C CYS A 518 11.98 -3.46 16.83
N LEU A 519 12.43 -2.23 16.63
CA LEU A 519 11.95 -1.07 17.39
C LEU A 519 10.56 -0.62 16.90
N GLY A 520 10.31 -0.70 15.59
CA GLY A 520 9.07 -0.20 14.97
C GLY A 520 8.96 1.32 14.99
N MET A 521 7.97 1.89 14.31
CA MET A 521 7.86 3.36 14.16
C MET A 521 7.70 4.07 15.51
N HIS A 522 6.85 3.54 16.40
CA HIS A 522 6.54 4.18 17.67
C HIS A 522 7.78 4.32 18.58
N ARG A 523 8.62 3.28 18.70
CA ARG A 523 9.84 3.36 19.54
C ARG A 523 10.95 4.17 18.87
N VAL A 524 11.04 4.15 17.54
CA VAL A 524 11.98 5.03 16.82
C VAL A 524 11.59 6.49 17.05
N LEU A 525 10.29 6.82 17.04
CA LEU A 525 9.81 8.17 17.35
C LEU A 525 10.19 8.61 18.77
N ALA A 526 10.15 7.68 19.73
CA ALA A 526 10.47 7.93 21.14
C ALA A 526 11.95 8.19 21.43
N PHE A 527 12.87 8.01 20.46
CA PHE A 527 14.27 8.30 20.68
C PHE A 527 14.52 9.81 20.93
N PRO A 528 15.16 10.17 22.05
CA PRO A 528 15.39 11.56 22.39
C PRO A 528 16.31 12.23 21.37
N GLY A 529 15.91 13.41 20.90
CA GLY A 529 16.68 14.24 19.96
C GLY A 529 16.60 13.80 18.49
N TYR A 530 16.73 12.51 18.19
CA TYR A 530 16.92 12.03 16.82
C TYR A 530 15.75 11.24 16.22
N GLY A 531 14.79 10.79 17.04
CA GLY A 531 13.71 9.90 16.58
C GLY A 531 12.89 10.45 15.40
N ARG A 532 12.49 11.73 15.48
CA ARG A 532 11.77 12.41 14.39
C ARG A 532 12.60 12.51 13.11
N CYS A 533 13.90 12.84 13.22
CA CYS A 533 14.80 12.95 12.08
C CYS A 533 15.02 11.59 11.39
N LEU A 534 15.20 10.52 12.17
CA LEU A 534 15.31 9.15 11.65
C LEU A 534 14.03 8.72 10.92
N LEU A 535 12.85 8.94 11.51
CA LEU A 535 11.59 8.64 10.85
C LEU A 535 11.38 9.49 9.59
N GLN A 536 11.72 10.77 9.64
CA GLN A 536 11.68 11.65 8.46
C GLN A 536 12.55 11.09 7.34
N LEU A 537 13.79 10.66 7.64
CA LEU A 537 14.71 10.07 6.66
C LEU A 537 14.11 8.80 6.02
N PHE A 538 13.47 7.94 6.80
CA PHE A 538 12.93 6.67 6.32
C PHE A 538 11.59 6.81 5.59
N LEU A 539 10.69 7.65 6.10
CA LEU A 539 9.34 7.81 5.54
C LEU A 539 9.29 8.76 4.35
N ALA A 540 10.11 9.82 4.34
CA ALA A 540 10.08 10.84 3.30
C ALA A 540 10.52 10.31 1.93
N ARG A 541 9.87 10.85 0.90
CA ARG A 541 10.11 10.51 -0.49
C ARG A 541 10.66 11.72 -1.24
N GLY A 542 11.65 11.49 -2.11
CA GLY A 542 12.11 12.49 -3.07
C GLY A 542 12.84 13.67 -2.44
N ARG A 543 12.65 14.86 -3.00
CA ARG A 543 13.43 16.08 -2.69
C ARG A 543 13.13 16.70 -1.32
N SER A 544 12.08 16.26 -0.62
CA SER A 544 11.71 16.81 0.70
C SER A 544 12.63 16.37 1.84
N ILE A 545 13.51 15.39 1.62
CA ILE A 545 14.37 14.81 2.68
C ILE A 545 15.34 15.85 3.26
N LEU A 546 16.08 16.56 2.41
CA LEU A 546 17.19 17.42 2.82
C LEU A 546 16.73 18.72 3.52
N PRO A 547 15.79 19.50 2.94
CA PRO A 547 15.36 20.75 3.58
C PRO A 547 14.69 20.52 4.93
N SER A 548 13.87 19.47 5.05
CA SER A 548 13.13 19.17 6.28
C SER A 548 14.05 18.72 7.40
N ALA A 549 15.04 17.86 7.09
CA ALA A 549 16.01 17.39 8.08
C ALA A 549 16.95 18.52 8.53
N LEU A 550 17.41 19.37 7.61
CA LEU A 550 18.35 20.46 7.92
C LEU A 550 17.67 21.62 8.68
N SER A 551 16.43 21.98 8.30
CA SER A 551 15.67 23.02 9.01
C SER A 551 15.43 22.67 10.48
N PHE A 552 15.18 21.39 10.77
CA PHE A 552 14.92 20.95 12.14
C PHE A 552 16.16 20.99 13.03
N CYS A 553 17.34 20.67 12.49
CA CYS A 553 18.60 20.81 13.22
C CYS A 553 18.93 22.29 13.52
N ALA A 554 18.50 23.22 12.66
CA ALA A 554 18.76 24.64 12.85
C ALA A 554 17.85 25.29 13.92
N LEU A 555 16.57 24.90 14.00
CA LEU A 555 15.59 25.54 14.89
C LEU A 555 15.74 25.21 16.38
N ARG A 556 16.50 24.18 16.74
CA ARG A 556 16.74 23.84 18.16
C ARG A 556 17.85 24.66 18.82
N SER A 557 18.63 25.41 18.05
CA SER A 557 19.74 26.22 18.59
C SER A 557 19.26 27.38 19.46
N ASP A 558 18.12 28.01 19.13
CA ASP A 558 17.89 29.40 19.60
C ASP A 558 16.70 29.59 20.54
N SER A 559 15.86 28.57 20.83
CA SER A 559 14.62 28.76 21.62
C SER A 559 14.58 28.13 23.02
N GLU A 560 15.49 27.22 23.37
CA GLU A 560 15.55 26.61 24.71
C GLU A 560 16.31 27.45 25.76
N TRP A 561 16.99 28.54 25.36
CA TRP A 561 17.75 29.39 26.30
C TRP A 561 17.09 30.72 26.69
N GLU A 562 16.04 31.19 25.98
CA GLU A 562 15.41 32.49 26.28
C GLU A 562 14.01 32.40 26.94
N SER A 563 13.41 31.21 27.07
CA SER A 563 12.02 31.07 27.54
C SER A 563 11.82 30.80 29.04
N GLU A 564 12.89 30.78 29.86
CA GLU A 564 12.76 30.74 31.33
C GLU A 564 12.92 32.12 32.03
N SER A 565 13.12 33.20 31.25
CA SER A 565 13.36 34.55 31.80
C SER A 565 12.23 35.57 31.58
N THR A 566 11.18 35.27 30.81
CA THR A 566 10.26 36.34 30.35
C THR A 566 8.79 35.89 30.23
N ALA A 567 8.27 35.18 31.24
CA ALA A 567 6.83 34.96 31.40
C ALA A 567 6.27 35.85 32.52
N THR A 568 6.37 37.16 32.35
CA THR A 568 5.56 38.16 33.08
C THR A 568 5.40 39.36 32.15
N PHE A 569 4.17 39.86 32.00
CA PHE A 569 3.70 40.90 31.07
C PHE A 569 3.35 40.44 29.65
N LEU A 570 2.06 40.17 29.43
CA LEU A 570 1.16 41.08 28.70
C LEU A 570 -0.25 40.49 28.65
N SER A 571 -1.07 40.86 29.63
CA SER A 571 -2.52 40.92 29.47
C SER A 571 -2.88 42.36 29.12
N THR A 572 -3.35 42.61 27.90
CA THR A 572 -4.06 43.84 27.57
C THR A 572 -5.20 43.50 26.62
N ASP A 573 -6.40 43.55 27.19
CA ASP A 573 -7.62 44.16 26.66
C ASP A 573 -7.82 44.18 25.14
N TYR A 574 -8.89 43.50 24.71
CA TYR A 574 -9.68 43.95 23.57
C TYR A 574 -11.17 43.88 23.92
N SER A 575 -11.72 45.04 24.25
CA SER A 575 -13.14 45.38 24.25
C SER A 575 -13.42 46.32 23.07
N SER A 576 -14.61 46.22 22.46
CA SER A 576 -15.21 47.05 21.39
C SER A 576 -14.47 47.03 20.03
N GLU A 577 -15.10 46.79 18.88
CA GLU A 577 -16.41 47.25 18.34
C GLU A 577 -17.22 46.17 17.62
#